data_AF-A0A3D3BMK4-F1
#
_entry.id   AF-A0A3D3BMK4-F1
#
_cell.length_a   1.000
_cell.length_b   1.000
_cell.length_c   1.000
_cell.angle_alpha   90.00
_cell.angle_beta   90.00
_cell.angle_gamma   90.00
#
_symmetry.space_group_name_H-M   'P 1'
#
loop_
_entity.id
_entity.type
_entity.pdbx_description
1 polymer ?
#
loop_
_entity_poly.entity_id
_entity_poly.type
_entity_poly.pdbx_seq_one_letter_code
_entity_poly.pdbx_strand_id
1 'polypeptide(L)'
;HLWVDWRKTGIQMARWFTDFEAGIHWSQIQMQSGTTGINANRMYSPIKQSEDQDPYGIFIKQWIPELKSVPLEWIHQPWRMPLSLQQKIGCRIGLDYPEPIGDPTQLGREARSRLKFWIESHDMNPEAQRVLRAHGSRLRQARPRYGKKAALSQMVLDLE
;
A
#
# COMPACT_ATOMS: atom_id res chain seq x y z
N HIS A 1 5.25 8.08 -1.84
CA HIS A 1 6.71 8.30 -1.94
C HIS A 1 7.05 9.06 -3.22
N LEU A 2 6.87 8.48 -4.41
CA LEU A 2 7.32 9.11 -5.67
C LEU A 2 6.33 10.06 -6.36
N TRP A 3 5.10 10.21 -5.83
CA TRP A 3 4.08 11.12 -6.40
C TRP A 3 3.69 10.83 -7.87
N VAL A 4 3.78 9.56 -8.27
CA VAL A 4 3.41 9.10 -9.61
C VAL A 4 1.90 8.93 -9.71
N ASP A 5 1.32 9.33 -10.84
CA ASP A 5 -0.09 9.09 -11.16
C ASP A 5 -0.41 7.59 -11.19
N TRP A 6 -1.33 7.18 -10.32
CA TRP A 6 -1.74 5.78 -10.16
C TRP A 6 -2.29 5.16 -11.45
N ARG A 7 -2.83 5.97 -12.36
CA ARG A 7 -3.37 5.46 -13.64
C ARG A 7 -2.26 4.89 -14.51
N LYS A 8 -1.08 5.52 -14.48
CA LYS A 8 0.10 5.04 -15.23
C LYS A 8 0.59 3.71 -14.68
N THR A 9 0.70 3.58 -13.36
CA THR A 9 1.15 2.34 -12.72
C THR A 9 0.10 1.23 -12.84
N GLY A 10 -1.18 1.57 -12.68
CA GLY A 10 -2.28 0.62 -12.78
C GLY A 10 -2.39 -0.02 -14.17
N ILE A 11 -2.17 0.74 -15.26
CA ILE A 11 -2.14 0.17 -16.61
C ILE A 11 -0.98 -0.82 -16.78
N GLN A 12 0.21 -0.48 -16.27
CA GLN A 12 1.37 -1.36 -16.40
C GLN A 12 1.21 -2.64 -15.59
N MET A 13 0.70 -2.55 -14.36
CA MET A 13 0.43 -3.72 -13.52
C MET A 13 -0.64 -4.64 -14.13
N ALA A 14 -1.68 -4.08 -14.75
CA ALA A 14 -2.70 -4.86 -15.46
C ALA A 14 -2.12 -5.72 -16.59
N ARG A 15 -1.02 -5.29 -17.20
CA ARG A 15 -0.33 -6.04 -18.26
C ARG A 15 0.58 -7.14 -17.72
N TRP A 16 0.98 -7.07 -16.46
CA TRP A 16 1.91 -8.02 -15.83
C TRP A 16 1.21 -9.06 -14.97
N PHE A 17 0.04 -8.75 -14.41
CA PHE A 17 -0.72 -9.68 -13.59
C PHE A 17 -1.35 -10.78 -14.44
N THR A 18 -0.99 -12.03 -14.14
CA THR A 18 -1.53 -13.23 -14.79
C THR A 18 -2.99 -13.52 -14.40
N ASP A 19 -3.41 -13.00 -13.24
CA ASP A 19 -4.74 -13.12 -12.64
C ASP A 19 -5.54 -11.81 -12.75
N PHE A 20 -5.23 -10.98 -13.76
CA PHE A 20 -5.91 -9.71 -13.96
C PHE A 20 -7.43 -9.89 -14.13
N GLU A 21 -8.18 -9.23 -13.24
CA GLU A 21 -9.62 -9.06 -13.35
C GLU A 21 -9.92 -7.57 -13.12
N ALA A 22 -10.69 -6.96 -14.03
CA ALA A 22 -10.86 -5.51 -14.07
C ALA A 22 -11.63 -4.96 -12.85
N GLY A 23 -12.64 -5.68 -12.35
CA GLY A 23 -13.41 -5.30 -11.16
C GLY A 23 -12.57 -5.28 -9.88
N ILE A 24 -11.64 -6.21 -9.74
CA ILE A 24 -10.72 -6.30 -8.60
C ILE A 24 -9.56 -5.32 -8.78
N HIS A 25 -8.89 -5.31 -9.92
CA HIS A 25 -7.66 -4.55 -10.13
C HIS A 25 -7.86 -3.05 -9.93
N TRP A 26 -8.86 -2.46 -10.59
CA TRP A 26 -9.05 -1.01 -10.53
C TRP A 26 -9.54 -0.51 -9.18
N SER A 27 -10.34 -1.32 -8.48
CA SER A 27 -10.77 -0.98 -7.13
C SER A 27 -9.61 -1.02 -6.13
N GLN A 28 -8.72 -2.02 -6.25
CA GLN A 28 -7.52 -2.12 -5.42
C GLN A 28 -6.52 -0.99 -5.69
N ILE A 29 -6.22 -0.69 -6.96
CA ILE A 29 -5.28 0.39 -7.30
C ILE A 29 -5.78 1.74 -6.77
N GLN A 30 -7.07 2.06 -6.95
CA GLN A 30 -7.67 3.29 -6.43
C GLN A 30 -7.61 3.37 -4.89
N MET A 31 -7.82 2.23 -4.21
CA MET A 31 -7.73 2.17 -2.75
C MET A 31 -6.30 2.46 -2.28
N GLN A 32 -5.30 1.86 -2.91
CA GLN A 32 -3.89 2.07 -2.57
C GLN A 32 -3.38 3.47 -2.94
N SER A 33 -3.96 4.10 -3.96
CA SER A 33 -3.66 5.50 -4.30
C SER A 33 -4.39 6.52 -3.43
N GLY A 34 -5.29 6.08 -2.54
CA GLY A 34 -6.04 6.97 -1.65
C GLY A 34 -7.14 7.78 -2.35
N THR A 35 -7.66 7.30 -3.49
CA THR A 35 -8.66 8.02 -4.29
C THR A 35 -10.09 7.54 -4.07
N THR A 36 -10.30 6.49 -3.26
CA THR A 36 -11.66 5.98 -2.97
C THR A 36 -12.40 6.80 -1.91
N GLY A 37 -11.69 7.53 -1.05
CA GLY A 37 -12.27 8.36 0.01
C GLY A 37 -12.97 7.59 1.15
N ILE A 38 -12.93 6.26 1.14
CA ILE A 38 -13.60 5.41 2.16
C ILE A 38 -12.68 5.18 3.37
N ASN A 39 -11.40 4.97 3.12
CA ASN A 39 -10.40 4.65 4.15
C ASN A 39 -9.45 5.82 4.39
N ALA A 40 -8.89 5.89 5.59
CA ALA A 40 -7.77 6.78 5.85
C ALA A 40 -6.60 6.45 4.91
N ASN A 41 -6.00 7.47 4.33
CA ASN A 41 -4.87 7.30 3.41
C ASN A 41 -3.66 6.73 4.16
N ARG A 42 -3.26 5.51 3.79
CA ARG A 42 -2.11 4.80 4.38
C ARG A 42 -0.92 4.92 3.44
N MET A 43 0.21 5.40 3.96
CA MET A 43 1.49 5.34 3.27
C MET A 43 2.46 4.51 4.11
N TYR A 44 2.81 3.33 3.61
CA TYR A 44 3.73 2.41 4.27
C TYR A 44 5.18 2.82 4.06
N SER A 45 6.03 2.61 5.07
CA SER A 45 7.49 2.73 4.93
C SER A 45 8.02 1.49 4.21
N PRO A 46 8.67 1.62 3.03
CA PRO A 46 9.20 0.46 2.30
C PRO A 46 10.21 -0.34 3.11
N ILE A 47 11.04 0.35 3.90
CA ILE A 47 12.07 -0.28 4.75
C ILE A 47 11.39 -1.10 5.85
N LYS A 48 10.47 -0.49 6.60
CA LYS A 48 9.77 -1.18 7.68
C LYS A 48 8.96 -2.36 7.16
N GLN A 49 8.27 -2.20 6.03
CA GLN A 49 7.51 -3.29 5.42
C GLN A 49 8.42 -4.44 5.00
N SER A 50 9.61 -4.12 4.48
CA SER A 50 10.60 -5.13 4.11
C SER A 50 11.11 -5.90 5.32
N GLU A 51 11.47 -5.21 6.40
CA GLU A 51 11.94 -5.84 7.66
C GLU A 51 10.84 -6.68 8.33
N ASP A 52 9.61 -6.14 8.41
CA ASP A 52 8.49 -6.80 9.09
C ASP A 52 8.02 -8.07 8.34
N GLN A 53 8.11 -8.09 7.00
CA GLN A 53 7.60 -9.20 6.16
C GLN A 53 8.67 -10.19 5.72
N ASP A 54 9.94 -9.78 5.67
CA ASP A 54 11.07 -10.62 5.28
C ASP A 54 12.26 -10.43 6.23
N PRO A 55 12.11 -10.72 7.54
CA PRO A 55 13.13 -10.40 8.57
C PRO A 55 14.49 -11.09 8.36
N TYR A 56 14.56 -12.08 7.46
CA TYR A 56 15.79 -12.80 7.11
C TYR A 56 16.29 -12.50 5.70
N GLY A 57 15.62 -11.60 4.95
CA GLY A 57 15.98 -11.25 3.59
C GLY A 57 15.88 -12.41 2.58
N ILE A 58 15.10 -13.45 2.90
CA ILE A 58 15.00 -14.67 2.08
C ILE A 58 14.33 -14.33 0.74
N PHE A 59 13.24 -13.57 0.79
CA PHE A 59 12.54 -13.14 -0.41
C PHE A 59 13.43 -12.25 -1.27
N ILE A 60 14.13 -11.28 -0.66
CA ILE A 60 15.04 -10.38 -1.37
C ILE A 60 16.14 -11.18 -2.08
N LYS A 61 16.82 -12.09 -1.37
CA LYS A 61 17.93 -12.88 -1.94
C LYS A 61 17.49 -13.87 -3.00
N GLN A 62 16.24 -14.31 -2.96
CA GLN A 62 15.67 -15.18 -3.98
C GLN A 62 15.39 -14.42 -5.29
N TRP A 63 14.83 -13.21 -5.20
CA TRP A 63 14.34 -12.48 -6.37
C TRP A 63 15.28 -11.41 -6.90
N ILE A 64 16.27 -10.98 -6.11
CA ILE A 64 17.28 -9.99 -6.49
C ILE A 64 18.66 -10.66 -6.35
N PRO A 65 19.13 -11.37 -7.39
CA PRO A 65 20.33 -12.20 -7.30
C PRO A 65 21.60 -11.39 -7.01
N GLU A 66 21.64 -10.11 -7.37
CA GLU A 66 22.74 -9.19 -7.09
C GLU A 66 22.93 -8.99 -5.57
N LEU A 67 21.85 -9.09 -4.80
CA LEU A 67 21.86 -8.93 -3.35
C LEU A 67 22.03 -10.25 -2.58
N LYS A 68 22.22 -11.39 -3.27
CA LYS A 68 22.28 -12.72 -2.64
C LYS A 68 23.37 -12.83 -1.57
N SER A 69 24.53 -12.23 -1.82
CA SER A 69 25.70 -12.25 -0.92
C SER A 69 25.66 -11.15 0.15
N VAL A 70 24.65 -10.27 0.14
CA VAL A 70 24.55 -9.17 1.10
C VAL A 70 24.23 -9.72 2.51
N PRO A 71 24.98 -9.31 3.55
CA PRO A 71 24.69 -9.71 4.92
C PRO A 71 23.31 -9.22 5.38
N LEU A 72 22.70 -9.96 6.32
CA LEU A 72 21.35 -9.67 6.80
C LEU A 72 21.20 -8.24 7.35
N GLU A 73 22.23 -7.74 8.04
CA GLU A 73 22.29 -6.39 8.60
C GLU A 73 22.06 -5.27 7.56
N TRP A 74 22.36 -5.54 6.28
CA TRP A 74 22.31 -4.56 5.20
C TRP A 74 21.26 -4.89 4.14
N ILE A 75 20.62 -6.06 4.16
CA ILE A 75 19.79 -6.54 3.05
C ILE A 75 18.60 -5.61 2.74
N HIS A 76 18.03 -4.98 3.77
CA HIS A 76 16.91 -4.05 3.64
C HIS A 76 17.33 -2.63 3.25
N GLN A 77 18.61 -2.29 3.43
CA GLN A 77 19.18 -0.97 3.18
C GLN A 77 20.62 -1.09 2.63
N PRO A 78 20.82 -1.74 1.47
CA PRO A 78 22.16 -2.10 0.99
C PRO A 78 23.03 -0.88 0.65
N TRP A 79 22.42 0.27 0.33
CA TRP A 79 23.12 1.55 0.12
C TRP A 79 23.82 2.10 1.36
N ARG A 80 23.48 1.62 2.57
CA ARG A 80 24.19 2.01 3.80
C ARG A 80 25.44 1.18 4.05
N MET A 81 25.65 0.11 3.27
CA MET A 81 26.79 -0.79 3.42
C MET A 81 28.11 -0.07 3.13
N PRO A 82 29.16 -0.23 3.96
CA PRO A 82 30.47 0.36 3.70
C PRO A 82 31.04 -0.07 2.35
N LEU A 83 31.70 0.85 1.64
CA LEU A 83 32.26 0.57 0.31
C LEU A 83 33.26 -0.60 0.30
N SER A 84 34.06 -0.74 1.35
CA SER A 84 34.98 -1.87 1.51
C SER A 84 34.26 -3.22 1.59
N LEU A 85 33.09 -3.26 2.25
CA LEU A 85 32.26 -4.46 2.33
C LEU A 85 31.59 -4.74 0.98
N GLN A 86 31.06 -3.72 0.32
CA GLN A 86 30.50 -3.82 -1.04
C GLN A 86 31.49 -4.47 -2.02
N GLN A 87 32.74 -4.01 -2.02
CA GLN A 87 33.83 -4.56 -2.83
C GLN A 87 34.12 -6.02 -2.47
N LYS A 88 34.20 -6.34 -1.18
CA LYS A 88 34.49 -7.69 -0.70
C LYS A 88 33.44 -8.72 -1.10
N ILE A 89 32.16 -8.35 -1.07
CA ILE A 89 31.06 -9.27 -1.39
C ILE A 89 30.67 -9.27 -2.87
N GLY A 90 31.22 -8.35 -3.66
CA GLY A 90 30.92 -8.22 -5.10
C GLY A 90 29.55 -7.63 -5.40
N CYS A 91 29.06 -6.71 -4.57
CA CYS A 91 27.81 -5.97 -4.81
C CYS A 91 28.04 -4.49 -4.52
N ARG A 92 28.42 -3.73 -5.55
CA ARG A 92 28.64 -2.28 -5.50
C ARG A 92 27.36 -1.54 -5.82
N ILE A 93 26.92 -0.71 -4.88
CA ILE A 93 25.75 0.14 -5.09
C ILE A 93 26.09 1.24 -6.10
N GLY A 94 25.15 1.51 -7.00
CA GLY A 94 25.33 2.36 -8.18
C GLY A 94 25.94 1.67 -9.40
N LEU A 95 26.43 0.44 -9.27
CA LEU A 95 26.99 -0.35 -10.38
C LEU A 95 26.26 -1.68 -10.55
N ASP A 96 26.33 -2.56 -9.55
CA ASP A 96 25.75 -3.89 -9.57
C ASP A 96 24.28 -3.87 -9.11
N TYR A 97 23.95 -2.95 -8.19
CA TYR A 97 22.58 -2.66 -7.75
C TYR A 97 22.36 -1.14 -7.66
N PRO A 98 21.21 -0.59 -8.08
CA PRO A 98 21.03 0.85 -8.14
C PRO A 98 21.06 1.53 -6.77
N GLU A 99 21.51 2.79 -6.76
CA GLU A 99 21.28 3.71 -5.64
C GLU A 99 19.78 3.95 -5.43
N PRO A 100 19.33 4.23 -4.19
CA PRO A 100 17.93 4.59 -3.95
C PRO A 100 17.62 5.89 -4.70
N ILE A 101 16.42 5.97 -5.30
CA ILE A 101 15.94 7.14 -6.06
C ILE A 101 15.99 8.44 -5.22
N GLY A 102 15.89 8.31 -3.90
CA GLY A 102 16.13 9.35 -2.91
C GLY A 102 15.96 8.76 -1.51
N ASP A 103 16.13 9.57 -0.46
CA ASP A 103 15.93 9.09 0.91
C ASP A 103 14.46 8.63 1.12
N PRO A 104 14.21 7.35 1.42
CA PRO A 104 12.85 6.83 1.50
C PRO A 104 12.01 7.51 2.59
N THR A 105 12.63 7.93 3.69
CA THR A 105 11.95 8.58 4.82
C THR A 105 11.58 10.01 4.47
N GLN A 106 12.48 10.75 3.82
CA GLN A 106 12.22 12.10 3.33
C GLN A 106 11.13 12.09 2.25
N LEU A 107 11.25 11.22 1.24
CA LEU A 107 10.24 11.07 0.18
C LEU A 107 8.87 10.69 0.75
N GLY A 108 8.85 9.80 1.75
CA GLY A 108 7.62 9.44 2.46
C GLY A 108 7.01 10.60 3.25
N ARG A 109 7.84 11.44 3.87
CA ARG A 109 7.38 12.65 4.58
C ARG A 109 6.81 13.69 3.62
N GLU A 110 7.53 14.00 2.55
CA GLU A 110 7.10 14.98 1.55
C GLU A 110 5.78 14.58 0.89
N ALA A 111 5.66 13.31 0.48
CA ALA A 111 4.43 12.75 -0.06
C ALA A 111 3.23 12.96 0.89
N ARG A 112 3.38 12.66 2.18
CA ARG A 112 2.32 12.89 3.18
C ARG A 112 1.98 14.37 3.33
N SER A 113 2.98 15.24 3.37
CA SER A 113 2.76 16.69 3.44
C SER A 113 2.00 17.23 2.23
N ARG A 114 2.36 16.80 1.01
CA ARG A 114 1.65 17.17 -0.23
C ARG A 114 0.20 16.70 -0.22
N LEU A 115 -0.05 15.46 0.22
CA LEU A 115 -1.41 14.93 0.34
C LEU A 115 -2.25 15.74 1.32
N LYS A 116 -1.69 16.00 2.50
CA LYS A 116 -2.36 16.76 3.56
C LYS A 116 -2.72 18.15 3.06
N PHE A 117 -1.76 18.85 2.45
CA PHE A 117 -2.00 20.17 1.87
C PHE A 117 -3.10 20.14 0.80
N TRP A 118 -3.12 19.12 -0.07
CA TRP A 118 -4.17 18.99 -1.07
C TRP A 118 -5.55 18.80 -0.45
N ILE A 119 -5.68 17.92 0.54
CA ILE A 119 -6.93 17.67 1.27
C ILE A 119 -7.42 18.94 1.99
N GLU A 120 -6.51 19.70 2.61
CA GLU A 120 -6.86 20.93 3.33
C GLU A 120 -7.24 22.09 2.39
N SER A 121 -6.68 22.12 1.18
CA SER A 121 -6.93 23.19 0.19
C SER A 121 -8.13 22.94 -0.72
N HIS A 122 -8.63 21.70 -0.80
CA HIS A 122 -9.71 21.32 -1.70
C HIS A 122 -10.96 20.89 -0.91
N ASP A 123 -11.96 21.78 -0.84
CA ASP A 123 -13.27 21.41 -0.31
C ASP A 123 -14.02 20.50 -1.30
N MET A 124 -14.05 19.21 -0.98
CA MET A 124 -14.75 18.20 -1.79
C MET A 124 -16.23 18.03 -1.39
N ASN A 125 -16.74 18.78 -0.40
CA ASN A 125 -18.14 18.68 0.02
C ASN A 125 -19.14 18.97 -1.12
N PRO A 126 -18.96 19.99 -1.98
CA PRO A 126 -19.87 20.26 -3.07
C PRO A 126 -19.96 19.09 -4.06
N GLU A 127 -18.81 18.49 -4.38
CA GLU A 127 -18.73 17.36 -5.29
C GLU A 127 -19.32 16.09 -4.67
N ALA A 128 -19.03 15.82 -3.40
CA ALA A 128 -19.64 14.72 -2.66
C ALA A 128 -21.17 14.84 -2.63
N GLN A 129 -21.70 16.05 -2.41
CA GLN A 129 -23.14 16.31 -2.45
C GLN A 129 -23.72 16.11 -3.87
N ARG A 130 -23.00 16.52 -4.91
CA ARG A 130 -23.40 16.31 -6.31
C ARG A 130 -23.52 14.83 -6.62
N VAL A 131 -22.51 14.03 -6.28
CA VAL A 131 -22.50 12.57 -6.46
C VAL A 131 -23.63 11.91 -5.67
N LEU A 132 -23.81 12.28 -4.40
CA LEU A 132 -24.90 11.77 -3.57
C LEU A 132 -26.28 12.11 -4.15
N ARG A 133 -26.47 13.31 -4.71
CA ARG A 133 -27.73 13.69 -5.35
C ARG A 133 -28.02 12.90 -6.62
N ALA A 134 -26.99 12.64 -7.43
CA ALA A 134 -27.11 11.93 -8.69
C ALA A 134 -27.28 10.41 -8.52
N HIS A 135 -26.52 9.81 -7.60
CA HIS A 135 -26.40 8.35 -7.47
C HIS A 135 -26.86 7.79 -6.12
N GLY A 136 -27.11 8.65 -5.13
CA GLY A 136 -27.63 8.24 -3.83
C GLY A 136 -29.03 7.65 -4.00
N SER A 137 -29.21 6.43 -3.50
CA SER A 137 -30.55 5.83 -3.43
C SER A 137 -31.46 6.77 -2.62
N ARG A 138 -32.56 7.20 -3.24
CA ARG A 138 -33.57 8.08 -2.61
C ARG A 138 -34.34 7.37 -1.50
N LEU A 139 -34.25 6.03 -1.44
CA LEU A 139 -34.84 5.25 -0.38
C LEU A 139 -33.99 5.40 0.88
N ARG A 140 -34.42 6.31 1.77
CA ARG A 140 -34.10 6.16 3.20
C ARG A 140 -34.63 4.80 3.63
N GLN A 141 -33.82 3.76 3.53
CA GLN A 141 -34.10 2.52 4.24
C GLN A 141 -34.11 2.90 5.72
N ALA A 142 -35.28 2.78 6.36
CA ALA A 142 -35.36 2.91 7.80
C ALA A 142 -34.32 1.94 8.36
N ARG A 143 -33.29 2.45 9.06
CA ARG A 143 -32.35 1.60 9.76
C ARG A 143 -33.20 0.66 10.63
N PRO A 144 -33.11 -0.66 10.46
CA PRO A 144 -33.81 -1.56 11.37
C PRO A 144 -33.32 -1.18 12.76
N ARG A 145 -34.25 -0.74 13.63
CA ARG A 145 -33.94 -0.61 15.05
C ARG A 145 -33.56 -2.02 15.46
N TYR A 146 -32.27 -2.25 15.75
CA TYR A 146 -31.86 -3.46 16.44
C TYR A 146 -32.68 -3.50 17.72
N GLY A 147 -33.76 -4.30 17.71
CA GLY A 147 -34.54 -4.59 18.90
C GLY A 147 -33.58 -5.14 19.93
N LYS A 148 -33.78 -4.79 21.21
CA LYS A 148 -33.05 -5.39 22.34
C LYS A 148 -32.86 -6.89 22.07
N LYS A 149 -31.63 -7.39 22.19
CA LYS A 149 -31.32 -8.82 22.11
C LYS A 149 -32.39 -9.59 22.88
N ALA A 150 -33.19 -10.39 22.18
CA ALA A 150 -34.00 -11.40 22.85
C ALA A 150 -33.03 -12.27 23.67
N ALA A 151 -33.43 -12.59 24.91
CA ALA A 151 -32.62 -13.33 25.85
C ALA A 151 -32.11 -14.64 25.21
N LEU A 152 -30.89 -15.04 25.57
CA LEU A 152 -30.26 -16.30 25.19
C LEU A 152 -31.18 -17.48 25.55
N SER A 153 -31.99 -17.96 24.61
CA SER A 153 -32.25 -19.39 24.48
C SER A 153 -31.38 -19.87 23.33
N GLN A 154 -30.11 -20.07 23.66
CA GLN A 154 -29.11 -20.65 22.77
C GLN A 154 -29.67 -21.99 22.27
N MET A 155 -29.80 -22.11 20.94
CA MET A 155 -30.30 -23.31 20.29
C MET A 155 -29.47 -24.51 20.72
N VAL A 156 -30.11 -25.46 21.40
CA VAL A 156 -29.57 -26.82 21.55
C VAL A 156 -29.55 -27.41 20.15
N LEU A 157 -28.35 -27.61 19.59
CA LEU A 157 -28.16 -28.43 18.42
C LEU A 157 -28.28 -29.89 18.89
N ASP A 158 -29.44 -30.49 18.69
CA ASP A 158 -29.58 -31.94 18.76
C ASP A 158 -28.80 -32.54 17.59
N LEU A 159 -27.62 -33.06 17.90
CA LEU A 159 -26.87 -33.95 17.03
C LEU A 159 -27.15 -35.37 17.51
N GLU A 160 -28.17 -36.00 16.92
CA GLU A 160 -28.26 -37.47 16.84
C GLU A 160 -27.51 -37.98 15.60
#